data_AF-A0A447TQ65-F1
#
_entry.id   AF-A0A447TQ65-F1
#
_cell.length_a   1.000
_cell.length_b   1.000
_cell.length_c   1.000
_cell.angle_alpha   90.00
_cell.angle_beta   90.00
_cell.angle_gamma   90.00
#
_symmetry.space_group_name_H-M   'P 1'
#
loop_
_entity.id
_entity.type
_entity.pdbx_description
1 polymer ?
#
loop_
_entity_poly.entity_id
_entity_poly.type
_entity_poly.pdbx_seq_one_letter_code
_entity_poly.pdbx_strand_id
1 'polypeptide(L)'
;MKSICFLFFSPWHSGSTTTSEYRWQGDTLSLIELNIYSKPPEHIRARFDAHGELSFMQREVGGQKQQLSNDQIALYRYRAEQIRQTSDALRLGAGHTTPGTLARRPYGNHL
;
A
#
# COMPACT_ATOMS: atom_id res chain seq x y z
N MET A 1 -6.00 -14.76 -6.33
CA MET A 1 -4.69 -14.60 -5.66
C MET A 1 -4.88 -13.63 -4.51
N LYS A 2 -4.38 -13.93 -3.30
CA LYS A 2 -4.47 -13.03 -2.14
C LYS A 2 -3.12 -12.34 -1.99
N SER A 3 -3.09 -11.03 -2.18
CA SER A 3 -1.85 -10.24 -2.09
C SER A 3 -1.89 -9.45 -0.79
N ILE A 4 -0.89 -9.66 0.06
CA ILE A 4 -0.77 -8.94 1.32
C ILE A 4 0.48 -8.06 1.24
N CYS A 5 0.31 -6.78 1.56
CA CYS A 5 1.39 -5.82 1.58
C CYS A 5 1.53 -5.31 3.01
N PHE A 6 2.71 -5.55 3.59
CA PHE A 6 3.06 -5.07 4.91
C PHE A 6 3.97 -3.86 4.77
N LEU A 7 3.61 -2.79 5.46
CA LEU A 7 4.46 -1.62 5.61
C LEU A 7 4.82 -1.48 7.07
N PHE A 8 6.12 -1.48 7.32
CA PHE A 8 6.67 -1.24 8.65
C PHE A 8 7.44 0.07 8.59
N PHE A 9 7.00 1.05 9.38
CA PHE A 9 7.64 2.34 9.48
C PHE A 9 8.03 2.60 10.93
N SER A 10 9.35 2.59 11.19
CA SER A 10 9.91 2.97 12.49
C SER A 10 10.88 4.14 12.27
N PRO A 11 10.51 5.37 12.63
CA PRO A 11 11.41 6.50 12.56
C PRO A 11 12.51 6.35 13.61
N TRP A 12 13.78 6.38 13.19
CA TRP A 12 14.95 6.08 14.03
C TRP A 12 15.16 7.04 15.22
N HIS A 13 14.39 8.14 15.28
CA HIS A 13 14.53 9.21 16.27
C HIS A 13 13.28 9.41 17.17
N SER A 14 12.20 8.66 16.93
CA SER A 14 10.99 8.71 17.76
C SER A 14 10.48 7.29 17.89
N GLY A 15 10.52 6.73 19.10
CA GLY A 15 10.19 5.33 19.42
C GLY A 15 8.72 4.93 19.19
N SER A 16 8.11 5.41 18.11
CA SER A 16 6.76 5.17 17.64
C SER A 16 6.83 4.24 16.44
N THR A 17 6.78 2.93 16.69
CA THR A 17 6.70 1.95 15.61
C THR A 17 5.30 1.95 15.01
N THR A 18 5.20 2.18 13.70
CA THR A 18 3.93 2.07 12.97
C THR A 18 3.98 0.88 12.03
N THR A 19 3.07 -0.07 12.25
CA THR A 19 2.86 -1.21 11.35
C THR A 19 1.55 -0.99 10.61
N SER A 20 1.56 -1.15 9.29
CA SER A 20 0.36 -1.04 8.45
C SER A 20 0.24 -2.29 7.59
N GLU A 21 -0.82 -3.07 7.80
CA GLU A 21 -1.17 -4.23 7.00
C GLU A 21 -2.25 -3.83 5.98
N TYR A 22 -1.99 -4.10 4.70
CA TYR A 22 -2.94 -3.93 3.62
C TYR A 22 -3.18 -5.28 2.96
N ARG A 23 -4.43 -5.75 2.99
CA ARG A 23 -4.82 -7.03 2.39
C ARG A 23 -5.69 -6.79 1.17
N TRP A 24 -5.23 -7.30 0.04
CA TRP A 24 -5.92 -7.26 -1.24
C TRP A 24 -6.39 -8.66 -1.62
N GLN A 25 -7.63 -8.76 -2.11
CA GLN A 25 -8.17 -9.99 -2.69
C GLN A 25 -8.41 -9.74 -4.18
N GLY A 26 -7.57 -10.32 -5.03
CA GLY A 26 -7.52 -9.95 -6.44
C GLY A 26 -7.09 -8.49 -6.58
N ASP A 27 -7.98 -7.67 -7.15
CA ASP A 27 -7.77 -6.25 -7.40
C ASP A 27 -8.44 -5.34 -6.34
N THR A 28 -9.22 -5.93 -5.43
CA THR A 28 -10.00 -5.18 -4.43
C THR A 28 -9.31 -5.20 -3.07
N LEU A 29 -9.17 -4.03 -2.44
CA LEU A 29 -8.77 -3.91 -1.05
C LEU A 29 -9.84 -4.56 -0.17
N SER A 30 -9.44 -5.46 0.73
CA SER A 30 -10.37 -6.13 1.65
C SER A 30 -10.18 -5.67 3.09
N LEU A 31 -8.96 -5.33 3.48
CA LEU A 31 -8.64 -4.92 4.86
C LEU A 31 -7.46 -3.95 4.88
N ILE A 32 -7.59 -2.92 5.70
CA ILE A 32 -6.52 -2.06 6.16
C ILE A 32 -6.47 -2.22 7.69
N GLU A 33 -5.29 -2.48 8.22
CA GLU A 33 -5.05 -2.46 9.66
C GLU A 33 -3.78 -1.65 9.96
N LEU A 34 -3.92 -0.58 10.75
CA LEU A 34 -2.81 0.23 11.21
C LEU A 34 -2.66 0.05 12.71
N ASN A 35 -1.47 -0.38 13.12
CA ASN A 35 -1.03 -0.52 14.49
C ASN A 35 0.07 0.52 14.75
N ILE A 36 -0.27 1.58 15.46
CA ILE A 36 0.66 2.65 15.84
C ILE A 36 1.01 2.44 17.31
N TYR A 37 2.20 1.91 17.55
CA TYR A 37 2.76 1.72 18.88
C TYR A 37 3.34 3.04 19.40
N SER A 38 2.47 4.04 19.59
CA SER A 38 2.78 5.34 20.20
C SER A 38 2.28 5.39 21.64
N LYS A 39 2.57 6.48 22.36
CA LYS A 39 1.92 6.83 23.63
C LYS A 39 1.03 8.06 23.38
N PRO A 40 -0.30 7.91 23.16
CA PRO A 40 -1.11 6.71 23.29
C PRO A 40 -1.05 5.75 22.08
N PRO A 41 -1.28 4.43 22.28
CA PRO A 41 -1.31 3.46 21.19
C PRO A 41 -2.55 3.68 20.33
N GLU A 42 -2.42 3.59 19.02
CA GLU A 42 -3.56 3.72 18.11
C GLU A 42 -3.71 2.46 17.27
N HIS A 43 -4.93 1.94 17.22
CA HIS A 43 -5.30 0.80 16.42
C HIS A 43 -6.45 1.18 15.50
N ILE A 44 -6.23 1.10 14.21
CA ILE A 44 -7.23 1.45 13.20
C ILE A 44 -7.46 0.24 12.32
N ARG A 45 -8.71 -0.18 12.21
CA ARG A 45 -9.14 -1.26 11.33
C ARG A 45 -10.21 -0.73 10.39
N ALA A 46 -9.99 -0.88 9.10
CA ALA A 46 -10.96 -0.59 8.06
C ALA A 46 -11.11 -1.79 7.14
N ARG A 47 -12.33 -2.30 7.02
CA ARG A 47 -12.69 -3.42 6.16
C ARG A 47 -13.50 -2.92 5.00
N PHE A 48 -13.21 -3.46 3.83
CA PHE A 48 -13.85 -3.11 2.59
C PHE A 48 -14.57 -4.33 2.03
N ASP A 49 -15.69 -4.10 1.36
CA ASP A 49 -16.45 -5.14 0.67
C ASP A 49 -15.83 -5.47 -0.70
N ALA A 50 -16.38 -6.46 -1.42
CA ALA A 50 -15.95 -6.85 -2.76
C ALA A 50 -16.06 -5.71 -3.79
N HIS A 51 -16.91 -4.73 -3.53
CA HIS A 51 -17.04 -3.50 -4.33
C HIS A 51 -15.97 -2.43 -4.02
N GLY A 52 -15.12 -2.64 -3.01
CA GLY A 52 -14.17 -1.62 -2.54
C GLY A 52 -14.81 -0.53 -1.68
N GLU A 53 -16.09 -0.69 -1.33
CA GLU A 53 -16.83 0.18 -0.42
C GLU A 53 -16.46 -0.13 1.03
N LEU A 54 -16.39 0.89 1.88
CA LEU A 54 -16.09 0.71 3.30
C LEU A 54 -17.25 -0.01 3.99
N SER A 55 -16.98 -1.21 4.50
CA SER A 55 -17.96 -2.05 5.19
C SER A 55 -17.85 -1.94 6.71
N PHE A 56 -16.64 -1.82 7.24
CA PHE A 56 -16.41 -1.70 8.68
C PHE A 56 -15.26 -0.76 8.95
N MET A 57 -15.39 0.10 9.95
CA MET A 57 -14.29 0.96 10.37
C MET A 57 -14.30 1.21 11.87
N GLN A 58 -13.14 1.05 12.50
CA GLN A 58 -12.96 1.28 13.92
C GLN A 58 -11.56 1.86 14.17
N ARG A 59 -11.49 2.98 14.89
CA ARG A 59 -10.24 3.50 15.45
C ARG A 59 -10.32 3.45 16.96
N GLU A 60 -9.25 2.99 17.57
CA GLU A 60 -9.07 2.96 19.01
C GLU A 60 -7.77 3.68 19.34
N VAL A 61 -7.83 4.70 20.18
CA VAL A 61 -6.68 5.52 20.58
C VAL A 61 -6.59 5.48 22.10
N GLY A 62 -5.52 4.89 22.63
CA GLY A 62 -5.29 4.79 24.07
C GLY A 62 -6.41 4.07 24.83
N GLY A 63 -7.05 3.08 24.19
CA GLY A 63 -8.21 2.36 24.74
C GLY A 63 -9.55 3.08 24.57
N GLN A 64 -9.58 4.25 23.92
CA GLN A 64 -10.82 4.94 23.55
C GLN A 64 -11.17 4.68 22.11
N LYS A 65 -12.35 4.07 21.87
CA LYS A 65 -12.91 3.95 20.53
C LYS A 65 -13.34 5.32 20.05
N GLN A 66 -12.69 5.80 19.00
CA GLN A 66 -13.04 7.05 18.32
C GLN A 66 -13.62 6.73 16.96
N GLN A 67 -14.79 7.32 16.69
CA GLN A 67 -15.36 7.30 15.36
C GLN A 67 -14.42 8.11 14.44
N LEU A 68 -13.97 7.47 13.36
CA LEU A 68 -13.18 8.13 12.33
C LEU A 68 -14.07 9.12 11.57
N SER A 69 -13.62 10.36 11.44
CA SER A 69 -14.28 11.33 10.56
C SER A 69 -14.17 10.88 9.11
N ASN A 70 -15.19 11.15 8.29
CA ASN A 70 -15.23 10.82 6.87
C ASN A 70 -13.98 11.30 6.10
N ASP A 71 -13.39 12.43 6.48
CA ASP A 71 -12.13 12.92 5.91
C ASP A 71 -10.96 11.96 6.14
N GLN A 72 -10.84 11.38 7.34
CA GLN A 72 -9.79 10.41 7.65
C GLN A 72 -9.99 9.13 6.85
N ILE A 73 -11.25 8.73 6.61
CA ILE A 73 -11.62 7.58 5.76
C ILE A 73 -11.10 7.78 4.35
N ALA A 74 -11.38 8.94 3.76
CA ALA A 74 -10.93 9.29 2.42
C ALA A 74 -9.40 9.29 2.33
N LEU A 75 -8.72 9.83 3.35
CA LEU A 75 -7.25 9.82 3.42
C LEU A 75 -6.68 8.39 3.47
N TYR A 76 -7.25 7.50 4.29
CA TYR A 76 -6.78 6.11 4.37
C TYR A 76 -7.02 5.34 3.07
N ARG A 77 -8.18 5.56 2.43
CA ARG A 77 -8.49 5.00 1.12
C ARG A 77 -7.47 5.44 0.07
N TYR A 78 -7.24 6.75 -0.02
CA TYR A 78 -6.24 7.31 -0.93
C TYR A 78 -4.85 6.72 -0.68
N ARG A 79 -4.43 6.60 0.59
CA ARG A 79 -3.14 6.03 0.95
C ARG A 79 -3.01 4.56 0.55
N ALA A 80 -4.05 3.76 0.74
CA ALA A 80 -4.07 2.37 0.30
C ALA A 80 -3.91 2.24 -1.22
N GLU A 81 -4.61 3.09 -1.99
CA GLU A 81 -4.48 3.14 -3.44
C GLU A 81 -3.06 3.54 -3.87
N GLN A 82 -2.46 4.53 -3.22
CA GLN A 82 -1.07 4.95 -3.47
C GLN A 82 -0.07 3.82 -3.18
N ILE A 83 -0.26 3.08 -2.10
CA ILE A 83 0.61 1.94 -1.75
C ILE A 83 0.47 0.83 -2.78
N ARG A 84 -0.74 0.54 -3.26
CA ARG A 84 -0.95 -0.42 -4.35
C ARG A 84 -0.25 0.03 -5.62
N GLN A 85 -0.44 1.27 -6.03
CA GLN A 85 0.21 1.85 -7.20
C GLN A 85 1.74 1.80 -7.07
N THR A 86 2.27 2.10 -5.88
CA THR A 86 3.70 2.03 -5.60
C THR A 86 4.19 0.58 -5.65
N SER A 87 3.49 -0.37 -5.03
CA SER A 87 3.85 -1.79 -5.06
C SER A 87 3.74 -2.38 -6.46
N ASP A 88 2.73 -1.97 -7.24
CA ASP A 88 2.56 -2.40 -8.62
C ASP A 88 3.62 -1.76 -9.51
N ALA A 89 3.94 -0.48 -9.34
CA ALA A 89 5.06 0.17 -10.02
C ALA A 89 6.42 -0.45 -9.66
N LEU A 90 6.66 -0.83 -8.41
CA LEU A 90 7.86 -1.57 -7.99
C LEU A 90 7.88 -2.98 -8.61
N ARG A 91 6.72 -3.64 -8.70
CA ARG A 91 6.57 -4.96 -9.33
C ARG A 91 6.77 -4.89 -10.85
N LEU A 92 6.24 -3.86 -11.49
CA LEU A 92 6.40 -3.58 -12.92
C LEU A 92 7.81 -3.06 -13.25
N GLY A 93 8.45 -2.37 -12.31
CA GLY A 93 9.83 -1.89 -12.42
C GLY A 93 10.88 -2.99 -12.41
N ALA A 94 10.56 -4.18 -11.90
CA ALA A 94 11.38 -5.38 -12.08
C ALA A 94 11.17 -6.07 -13.44
N GLY A 95 10.20 -5.60 -14.24
CA GLY A 95 9.78 -6.22 -15.51
C GLY A 95 10.21 -5.48 -16.78
N HIS A 96 10.63 -4.21 -16.74
CA HIS A 96 11.20 -3.55 -17.92
C HIS A 96 12.71 -3.77 -18.00
N THR A 97 13.12 -5.02 -18.18
CA THR A 97 14.30 -5.30 -19.00
C THR A 97 13.76 -5.83 -20.31
N THR A 98 13.79 -5.03 -21.37
CA THR A 98 13.56 -5.54 -22.73
C THR A 98 14.80 -6.36 -23.09
N PRO A 99 14.73 -7.70 -23.24
CA PRO A 99 15.86 -8.48 -23.70
C PRO A 99 15.89 -8.41 -25.24
N GLY A 100 16.93 -7.76 -25.77
CA GLY A 100 17.47 -8.05 -27.10
C GLY A 100 16.67 -7.56 -28.31
N THR A 101 17.23 -6.57 -29.01
CA THR A 101 17.45 -6.72 -30.45
C THR A 101 18.75 -6.01 -30.81
N LEU A 102 19.82 -6.80 -30.81
CA LEU A 102 21.11 -6.49 -31.41
C LEU A 102 20.93 -6.47 -32.94
N ALA A 103 20.45 -5.37 -33.51
CA ALA A 103 20.41 -5.19 -34.96
C ALA A 103 21.74 -4.60 -35.46
N ARG A 104 22.69 -5.52 -35.65
CA ARG A 104 23.93 -5.40 -36.41
C ARG A 104 23.68 -4.65 -37.74
N ARG A 105 24.15 -3.41 -37.88
CA ARG A 105 24.25 -2.76 -39.21
C ARG A 105 25.56 -3.17 -39.88
N PRO A 106 25.53 -3.71 -41.11
CA PRO A 106 26.73 -4.06 -41.84
C PRO A 106 27.39 -2.81 -42.43
N TYR A 107 28.72 -2.85 -42.49
CA TYR A 107 29.54 -2.04 -43.39
C TYR A 107 29.01 -2.14 -44.83
N GLY A 108 28.90 -1.01 -45.52
CA GLY A 108 28.55 -0.92 -46.94
C GLY A 108 29.21 0.32 -47.55
N ASN A 109 30.25 0.07 -48.33
CA ASN A 109 31.06 0.98 -49.12
C ASN A 109 30.44 1.18 -50.53
N HIS A 110 30.95 2.15 -51.31
CA HIS A 110 30.59 2.56 -52.70
C HIS A 110 29.31 3.41 -52.82
N LEU A 111 29.31 4.57 -53.49
CA LEU A 111 30.06 5.07 -54.65
C LEU A 111 30.49 6.53 -54.49
#